data_AF-A0A9X7MWA1-F1
#
_entry.id   AF-A0A9X7MWA1-F1
#
_cell.length_a   1.000
_cell.length_b   1.000
_cell.length_c   1.000
_cell.angle_alpha   90.00
_cell.angle_beta   90.00
_cell.angle_gamma   90.00
#
_symmetry.space_group_name_H-M   'P 1'
#
loop_
_entity.id
_entity.type
_entity.pdbx_description
1 polymer ?
#
loop_
_entity_poly.entity_id
_entity_poly.type
_entity_poly.pdbx_seq_one_letter_code
_entity_poly.pdbx_strand_id
1 'polypeptide(L)'
;MTPFAFIYALHVLAALVWVGGMFFAWMILRPAAVAALEAPRLKLWLEVFPRFFRWVWAAVILLPVTGVGMLHLSFNGMAGAPRYVQVMMGLYVAMLALFLRIQALQLPELRRAVGAEDWPAGGAALGKIRKTVGLNLLIGMALVAFVAARPHW
;
A
#
# COMPACT_ATOMS: atom_id res chain seq x y z
N MET A 1 9.74 3.91 27.24
CA MET A 1 9.73 2.87 26.17
C MET A 1 11.13 2.76 25.62
N THR A 2 11.63 1.55 25.31
CA THR A 2 12.95 1.43 24.66
C THR A 2 12.91 2.07 23.25
N PRO A 3 14.04 2.58 22.72
CA PRO A 3 14.08 3.12 21.36
C PRO A 3 13.56 2.12 20.32
N PHE A 4 13.91 0.84 20.48
CA PHE A 4 13.42 -0.25 19.65
C PHE A 4 11.89 -0.37 19.68
N ALA A 5 11.27 -0.41 20.87
CA ALA A 5 9.81 -0.58 20.99
C ALA A 5 9.04 0.57 20.33
N PHE A 6 9.56 1.80 20.42
CA PHE A 6 8.97 2.96 19.76
C PHE A 6 9.06 2.86 18.24
N ILE A 7 10.24 2.54 17.70
CA ILE A 7 10.47 2.38 16.24
C ILE A 7 9.63 1.23 15.69
N TYR A 8 9.54 0.11 16.41
CA TYR A 8 8.70 -1.02 16.05
C TYR A 8 7.22 -0.63 15.97
N ALA A 9 6.71 0.11 16.96
CA ALA A 9 5.33 0.60 16.92
C ALA A 9 5.06 1.47 15.69
N LEU A 10 5.96 2.40 15.36
CA LEU A 10 5.84 3.23 14.15
C LEU A 10 5.86 2.39 12.87
N HIS A 11 6.73 1.37 12.81
CA HIS A 11 6.82 0.47 11.66
C HIS A 11 5.50 -0.28 11.44
N VAL A 12 4.94 -0.86 12.50
CA VAL A 12 3.67 -1.60 12.45
C VAL A 12 2.52 -0.68 12.09
N LEU A 13 2.45 0.54 12.64
CA LEU A 13 1.43 1.52 12.28
C LEU A 13 1.52 1.92 10.81
N ALA A 14 2.73 2.11 10.27
CA ALA A 14 2.92 2.40 8.84
C ALA A 14 2.40 1.26 7.95
N ALA A 15 2.73 0.01 8.30
CA ALA A 15 2.24 -1.17 7.61
C ALA A 15 0.70 -1.28 7.68
N LEU A 16 0.12 -1.02 8.86
CA LEU A 16 -1.33 -1.06 9.09
C LEU A 16 -2.06 0.00 8.27
N VAL A 17 -1.57 1.23 8.23
CA VAL A 17 -2.17 2.32 7.44
C VAL A 17 -2.17 1.97 5.96
N TRP A 18 -1.06 1.44 5.44
CA TRP A 18 -0.96 1.11 4.03
C TRP A 18 -1.79 -0.13 3.66
N VAL A 19 -1.54 -1.27 4.30
CA VAL A 19 -2.21 -2.54 3.98
C VAL A 19 -3.68 -2.49 4.37
N GLY A 20 -4.00 -1.98 5.57
CA GLY A 20 -5.37 -1.81 6.04
C GLY A 20 -6.15 -0.79 5.21
N GLY A 21 -5.51 0.29 4.76
CA GLY A 21 -6.13 1.25 3.85
C GLY A 21 -6.46 0.65 2.48
N MET A 22 -5.57 -0.19 1.92
CA MET A 22 -5.85 -0.94 0.69
C MET A 22 -7.00 -1.94 0.90
N PHE A 23 -7.02 -2.64 2.04
CA PHE A 23 -8.12 -3.54 2.40
C PHE A 23 -9.45 -2.79 2.45
N PHE A 24 -9.50 -1.66 3.17
CA PHE A 24 -10.69 -0.83 3.26
C PHE A 24 -11.16 -0.35 1.88
N ALA A 25 -10.24 0.19 1.07
CA ALA A 25 -10.57 0.67 -0.27
C ALA A 25 -11.16 -0.44 -1.14
N TRP A 26 -10.61 -1.66 -1.04
CA TRP A 26 -10.99 -2.79 -1.87
C TRP A 26 -12.28 -3.49 -1.45
N MET A 27 -12.36 -3.83 -0.17
CA MET A 27 -13.38 -4.71 0.40
C MET A 27 -14.59 -3.93 0.90
N ILE A 28 -14.41 -2.67 1.32
CA ILE A 28 -15.45 -1.90 2.00
C ILE A 28 -15.94 -0.77 1.11
N LEU A 29 -15.04 0.16 0.77
CA LEU A 29 -15.40 1.37 0.04
C LEU A 29 -15.94 1.05 -1.36
N ARG A 30 -15.33 0.11 -2.07
CA ARG A 30 -15.76 -0.23 -3.43
C ARG A 30 -17.19 -0.77 -3.47
N PRO A 31 -17.55 -1.86 -2.74
CA PRO A 31 -18.93 -2.35 -2.75
C PRO A 31 -19.93 -1.27 -2.32
N ALA A 32 -19.60 -0.49 -1.29
CA ALA A 32 -20.44 0.62 -0.85
C ALA A 32 -20.65 1.67 -1.96
N ALA A 33 -19.59 2.09 -2.65
CA ALA A 33 -19.68 3.04 -3.75
C ALA A 33 -20.43 2.48 -4.97
N VAL A 34 -20.46 1.17 -5.17
CA VAL A 34 -21.25 0.54 -6.24
C VAL A 34 -22.74 0.48 -5.87
N ALA A 35 -23.05 0.24 -4.60
CA ALA A 35 -24.44 0.11 -4.13
C ALA A 35 -25.12 1.46 -3.88
N ALA A 36 -24.38 2.45 -3.37
CA ALA A 36 -24.96 3.71 -2.90
C ALA A 36 -24.91 4.86 -3.93
N LEU A 37 -24.05 4.76 -4.96
CA LEU A 37 -23.85 5.84 -5.93
C LEU A 37 -24.27 5.41 -7.33
N GLU A 38 -25.15 6.21 -7.93
CA GLU A 38 -25.39 6.19 -9.37
C GLU A 38 -24.16 6.74 -10.13
N ALA A 39 -24.10 6.53 -11.45
CA ALA A 39 -23.02 7.11 -12.25
C ALA A 39 -23.06 8.66 -12.14
N PRO A 40 -21.92 9.38 -12.00
CA PRO A 40 -20.53 8.94 -12.16
C PRO A 40 -19.72 8.84 -10.85
N ARG A 41 -19.81 7.68 -10.18
CA ARG A 41 -18.97 7.26 -9.03
C ARG A 41 -17.44 7.45 -9.17
N LEU A 42 -16.91 7.68 -10.38
CA LEU A 42 -15.48 7.93 -10.63
C LEU A 42 -15.00 9.21 -9.93
N LYS A 43 -15.86 10.21 -9.74
CA LYS A 43 -15.53 11.46 -9.05
C LYS A 43 -15.16 11.21 -7.58
N LEU A 44 -15.84 10.30 -6.90
CA LEU A 44 -15.48 9.91 -5.52
C LEU A 44 -14.05 9.34 -5.47
N TRP A 45 -13.68 8.48 -6.41
CA TRP A 45 -12.35 7.89 -6.45
C TRP A 45 -11.25 8.94 -6.70
N LEU A 46 -11.53 9.97 -7.50
CA LEU A 46 -10.61 11.10 -7.67
C LEU A 46 -10.39 11.90 -6.40
N GLU A 47 -11.35 11.93 -5.48
CA GLU A 47 -11.18 12.56 -4.17
C GLU A 47 -10.51 11.63 -3.15
N VAL A 48 -10.83 10.34 -3.18
CA VAL A 48 -10.27 9.35 -2.24
C VAL A 48 -8.79 9.12 -2.49
N PHE A 49 -8.39 8.90 -3.75
CA PHE A 49 -7.01 8.50 -4.07
C PHE A 49 -5.96 9.52 -3.61
N PRO A 50 -6.06 10.84 -3.90
CA PRO A 50 -5.07 11.81 -3.43
C PRO A 50 -4.96 11.88 -1.92
N ARG A 51 -6.09 11.74 -1.19
CA ARG A 51 -6.09 11.74 0.27
C ARG A 51 -5.40 10.51 0.82
N PHE A 52 -5.75 9.33 0.30
CA PHE A 52 -5.13 8.07 0.72
C PHE A 52 -3.64 8.01 0.36
N PHE A 53 -3.27 8.44 -0.85
CA PHE A 53 -1.88 8.34 -1.32
C PHE A 53 -0.91 9.25 -0.55
N ARG A 54 -1.37 10.35 0.05
CA ARG A 54 -0.54 11.13 0.99
C ARG A 54 -0.10 10.28 2.20
N TRP A 55 -1.02 9.49 2.76
CA TRP A 55 -0.70 8.56 3.84
C TRP A 55 0.17 7.40 3.38
N VAL A 56 -0.06 6.89 2.16
CA VAL A 56 0.79 5.84 1.57
C VAL A 56 2.22 6.35 1.37
N TRP A 57 2.43 7.58 0.90
CA TRP A 57 3.77 8.17 0.79
C TRP A 57 4.48 8.27 2.14
N ALA A 58 3.75 8.68 3.20
CA ALA A 58 4.29 8.67 4.55
C ALA A 58 4.71 7.24 4.98
N ALA A 59 3.87 6.23 4.72
CA ALA A 59 4.18 4.83 5.02
C ALA A 59 5.38 4.30 4.21
N VAL A 60 5.46 4.63 2.93
CA VAL A 60 6.58 4.29 2.01
C VAL A 60 7.90 4.85 2.53
N ILE A 61 7.92 6.02 3.16
CA ILE A 61 9.15 6.56 3.74
C ILE A 61 9.41 5.94 5.13
N LEU A 62 8.36 5.82 5.94
CA LEU A 62 8.49 5.41 7.34
C LEU A 62 8.92 3.94 7.47
N LEU A 63 8.41 3.04 6.63
CA LEU A 63 8.75 1.61 6.64
C LEU A 63 10.26 1.33 6.47
N PRO A 64 10.96 1.83 5.43
CA PRO A 64 12.39 1.58 5.29
C PRO A 64 13.21 2.28 6.38
N VAL A 65 12.86 3.51 6.77
CA VAL A 65 13.58 4.25 7.84
C VAL A 65 13.51 3.48 9.16
N THR A 66 12.31 3.05 9.55
CA THR A 66 12.12 2.29 10.79
C THR A 66 12.67 0.86 10.68
N GLY A 67 12.54 0.22 9.51
CA GLY A 67 13.06 -1.13 9.27
C GLY A 67 14.58 -1.20 9.36
N VAL A 68 15.28 -0.27 8.70
CA VAL A 68 16.74 -0.15 8.79
C VAL A 68 17.16 0.24 10.21
N GLY A 69 16.44 1.14 10.87
CA GLY A 69 16.69 1.47 12.28
C GLY A 69 16.64 0.24 13.21
N MET A 70 15.61 -0.61 13.07
CA MET A 70 15.51 -1.87 13.81
C MET A 70 16.63 -2.86 13.46
N LEU A 71 17.04 -2.92 12.19
CA LEU A 71 18.15 -3.76 11.75
C LEU A 71 19.48 -3.43 12.46
N HIS A 72 19.80 -2.14 12.59
CA HIS A 72 21.00 -1.70 13.28
C HIS A 72 20.92 -1.90 14.80
N LEU A 73 19.76 -1.70 15.41
CA LEU A 73 19.57 -1.83 16.86
C LEU A 73 19.54 -3.29 17.35
N SER A 74 19.08 -4.23 16.52
CA SER A 74 18.84 -5.62 16.96
C SER A 74 19.71 -6.68 16.32
N PHE A 75 20.22 -6.44 15.11
CA PHE A 75 20.90 -7.46 14.31
C PHE A 75 22.36 -7.08 13.97
N ASN A 76 22.89 -5.99 14.55
CA ASN A 76 24.21 -5.44 14.21
C ASN A 76 24.36 -5.19 12.69
N GLY A 77 23.26 -4.80 12.02
CA GLY A 77 23.20 -4.56 10.58
C GLY A 77 22.70 -5.74 9.74
N MET A 78 22.86 -5.64 8.41
CA MET A 78 22.34 -6.63 7.44
C MET A 78 22.98 -8.02 7.59
N ALA A 79 24.23 -8.09 8.09
CA ALA A 79 24.96 -9.35 8.22
C ALA A 79 24.40 -10.28 9.31
N GLY A 80 23.78 -9.72 10.36
CA GLY A 80 23.11 -10.49 11.41
C GLY A 80 21.60 -10.62 11.22
N ALA A 81 21.05 -10.09 10.12
CA ALA A 81 19.61 -10.10 9.87
C ALA A 81 19.15 -11.50 9.42
N PRO A 82 18.07 -12.05 10.02
CA PRO A 82 17.47 -13.30 9.55
C PRO A 82 17.01 -13.22 8.08
N ARG A 83 16.95 -14.37 7.40
CA ARG A 83 16.59 -14.42 5.97
C ARG A 83 15.19 -13.87 5.69
N TYR A 84 14.25 -14.05 6.61
CA TYR A 84 12.90 -13.50 6.46
C TYR A 84 12.88 -11.97 6.33
N VAL A 85 13.86 -11.26 6.90
CA VAL A 85 13.96 -9.79 6.79
C VAL A 85 14.30 -9.39 5.36
N GLN A 86 15.18 -10.15 4.69
CA GLN A 86 15.50 -9.91 3.28
C GLN A 86 14.28 -10.17 2.38
N VAL A 87 13.50 -11.21 2.68
CA VAL A 87 12.21 -11.47 2.01
C VAL A 87 11.24 -10.32 2.21
N MET A 88 11.11 -9.81 3.45
CA MET A 88 10.27 -8.66 3.77
C MET A 88 10.68 -7.41 2.98
N MET A 89 11.98 -7.13 2.87
CA MET A 89 12.50 -6.02 2.06
C MET A 89 12.19 -6.21 0.57
N GLY A 90 12.39 -7.41 0.03
CA GLY A 90 12.08 -7.72 -1.37
C GLY A 90 10.60 -7.54 -1.70
N LEU A 91 9.71 -8.02 -0.82
CA LEU A 91 8.26 -7.83 -0.97
C LEU A 91 7.86 -6.37 -0.85
N TYR A 92 8.47 -5.59 0.06
CA TYR A 92 8.26 -4.15 0.13
C TYR A 92 8.64 -3.45 -1.19
N VAL A 93 9.78 -3.77 -1.80
CA VAL A 93 10.18 -3.18 -3.10
C VAL A 93 9.17 -3.54 -4.20
N ALA A 94 8.68 -4.78 -4.22
CA ALA A 94 7.63 -5.19 -5.17
C ALA A 94 6.33 -4.38 -4.97
N MET A 95 5.87 -4.22 -3.73
CA MET A 95 4.69 -3.41 -3.39
C MET A 95 4.87 -1.93 -3.76
N LEU A 96 6.07 -1.38 -3.52
CA LEU A 96 6.43 -0.02 -3.91
C LEU A 96 6.38 0.15 -5.43
N ALA A 97 6.92 -0.79 -6.20
CA ALA A 97 6.87 -0.74 -7.67
C ALA A 97 5.43 -0.72 -8.19
N LEU A 98 4.54 -1.52 -7.60
CA LEU A 98 3.11 -1.50 -7.94
C LEU A 98 2.45 -0.16 -7.58
N PHE A 99 2.79 0.42 -6.43
CA PHE A 99 2.29 1.74 -6.03
C PHE A 99 2.79 2.85 -6.97
N LEU A 100 4.07 2.85 -7.33
CA LEU A 100 4.64 3.80 -8.29
C LEU A 100 3.99 3.66 -9.66
N ARG A 101 3.69 2.44 -10.11
CA ARG A 101 2.94 2.20 -11.36
C ARG A 101 1.53 2.82 -11.31
N ILE A 102 0.82 2.71 -10.19
CA ILE A 102 -0.48 3.36 -10.01
C ILE A 102 -0.33 4.88 -10.12
N GLN A 103 0.62 5.45 -9.37
CA GLN A 103 0.85 6.89 -9.29
C GLN A 103 1.28 7.52 -10.62
N ALA A 104 2.26 6.92 -11.30
CA ALA A 104 2.90 7.49 -12.46
C ALA A 104 2.15 7.22 -13.77
N LEU A 105 1.49 6.06 -13.89
CA LEU A 105 0.91 5.62 -15.17
C LEU A 105 -0.62 5.58 -15.13
N GLN A 106 -1.22 5.02 -14.09
CA GLN A 106 -2.66 4.72 -14.10
C GLN A 106 -3.53 5.89 -13.57
N LEU A 107 -3.05 6.63 -12.56
CA LEU A 107 -3.78 7.76 -12.00
C LEU A 107 -3.92 8.93 -12.99
N PRO A 108 -2.89 9.31 -13.78
CA PRO A 108 -3.04 10.32 -14.82
C PRO A 108 -4.03 9.90 -15.90
N GLU A 109 -4.03 8.62 -16.30
CA GLU A 109 -4.98 8.06 -17.27
C GLU A 109 -6.43 8.23 -16.78
N LEU A 110 -6.70 7.88 -15.51
CA LEU A 110 -8.02 8.07 -14.90
C LEU A 110 -8.43 9.54 -14.84
N ARG A 111 -7.54 10.44 -14.40
CA ARG A 111 -7.81 11.89 -14.32
C ARG A 111 -8.16 12.47 -15.68
N ARG A 112 -7.42 12.09 -16.73
CA ARG A 112 -7.66 12.54 -18.10
C ARG A 112 -9.03 12.09 -18.60
N ALA A 113 -9.38 10.81 -18.41
CA ALA A 113 -10.67 10.27 -18.86
C ALA A 113 -11.85 10.94 -18.15
N VAL A 114 -11.77 11.12 -16.82
CA VAL A 114 -12.83 11.80 -16.06
C VAL A 114 -12.93 13.29 -16.41
N GLY A 115 -11.79 13.96 -16.63
CA GLY A 115 -11.77 15.37 -17.04
C GLY A 115 -12.35 15.61 -18.43
N ALA A 116 -12.25 14.62 -19.32
CA ALA A 116 -12.89 14.62 -20.64
C ALA A 116 -14.33 14.09 -20.61
N GLU A 117 -14.87 13.76 -19.44
CA GLU A 117 -16.19 13.12 -19.24
C GLU A 117 -16.37 11.79 -20.00
N ASP A 118 -15.27 11.13 -20.36
CA ASP A 118 -15.26 9.81 -20.98
C ASP A 118 -15.43 8.74 -19.89
N TRP A 119 -16.69 8.52 -19.49
CA TRP A 119 -17.04 7.56 -18.45
C TRP A 119 -16.65 6.11 -18.79
N PRO A 120 -16.81 5.62 -20.04
CA PRO A 120 -16.32 4.30 -20.43
C PRO A 120 -14.80 4.14 -20.23
N ALA A 121 -13.99 5.08 -20.72
CA ALA A 121 -12.53 5.02 -20.55
C ALA A 121 -12.12 5.17 -19.08
N GLY A 122 -12.80 6.04 -18.33
CA GLY A 122 -12.57 6.21 -16.89
C GLY A 122 -12.86 4.94 -16.09
N GLY A 123 -13.93 4.21 -16.45
CA GLY A 123 -14.25 2.91 -15.87
C GLY A 123 -13.17 1.86 -16.14
N ALA A 124 -12.64 1.82 -17.37
CA ALA A 124 -11.54 0.93 -17.75
C ALA A 124 -10.25 1.25 -16.99
N ALA A 125 -9.88 2.54 -16.89
CA ALA A 125 -8.71 3.01 -16.15
C ALA A 125 -8.82 2.66 -14.65
N LEU A 126 -9.97 2.91 -14.02
CA LEU A 126 -10.22 2.49 -12.63
C LEU A 126 -10.12 0.97 -12.49
N GLY A 127 -10.58 0.20 -13.49
CA GLY A 127 -10.42 -1.24 -13.55
C GLY A 127 -8.96 -1.70 -13.52
N LYS A 128 -8.06 -0.99 -14.20
CA LYS A 128 -6.60 -1.25 -14.17
C LYS A 128 -6.01 -0.95 -12.80
N ILE A 129 -6.30 0.23 -12.24
CA ILE A 129 -5.86 0.63 -10.89
C ILE A 129 -6.29 -0.43 -9.88
N ARG A 130 -7.55 -0.87 -9.99
CA ARG A 130 -8.11 -1.92 -9.16
C ARG A 130 -7.25 -3.18 -9.26
N LYS A 131 -7.08 -3.78 -10.43
CA LYS A 131 -6.25 -5.01 -10.54
C LYS A 131 -4.87 -4.86 -9.88
N THR A 132 -4.21 -3.71 -10.04
CA THR A 132 -2.92 -3.43 -9.41
C THR A 132 -2.99 -3.29 -7.88
N VAL A 133 -3.99 -2.58 -7.35
CA VAL A 133 -4.24 -2.47 -5.89
C VAL A 133 -4.55 -3.83 -5.28
N GLY A 134 -5.36 -4.66 -5.96
CA GLY A 134 -5.69 -6.01 -5.49
C GLY A 134 -4.47 -6.90 -5.38
N LEU A 135 -3.59 -6.88 -6.39
CA LEU A 135 -2.32 -7.60 -6.33
C LEU A 135 -1.43 -7.09 -5.19
N ASN A 136 -1.32 -5.77 -5.03
CA ASN A 136 -0.54 -5.15 -3.97
C ASN A 136 -1.07 -5.52 -2.57
N LEU A 137 -2.39 -5.53 -2.40
CA LEU A 137 -3.06 -5.98 -1.18
C LEU A 137 -2.76 -7.45 -0.87
N LEU A 138 -2.83 -8.34 -1.85
CA LEU A 138 -2.50 -9.76 -1.64
C LEU A 138 -1.06 -9.93 -1.16
N ILE A 139 -0.10 -9.23 -1.77
CA ILE A 139 1.30 -9.24 -1.33
C ILE A 139 1.42 -8.70 0.09
N GLY A 140 0.77 -7.58 0.40
CA GLY A 140 0.81 -6.97 1.73
C GLY A 140 0.21 -7.87 2.82
N MET A 141 -0.93 -8.51 2.55
CA MET A 141 -1.55 -9.46 3.47
C MET A 141 -0.67 -10.70 3.68
N ALA A 142 -0.10 -11.24 2.60
CA ALA A 142 0.82 -12.38 2.69
C ALA A 142 2.07 -12.01 3.49
N LEU A 143 2.63 -10.81 3.28
CA LEU A 143 3.78 -10.32 4.02
C LEU A 143 3.49 -10.18 5.53
N VAL A 144 2.35 -9.56 5.88
CA VAL A 144 1.94 -9.40 7.29
C VAL A 144 1.74 -10.76 7.95
N ALA A 145 1.05 -11.70 7.28
CA ALA A 145 0.85 -13.05 7.79
C ALA A 145 2.18 -13.81 7.97
N PHE A 146 3.07 -13.69 6.98
CA PHE A 146 4.38 -14.33 7.00
C PHE A 146 5.26 -13.85 8.16
N VAL A 147 5.33 -12.54 8.39
CA VAL A 147 6.10 -11.96 9.51
C VAL A 147 5.44 -12.31 10.85
N ALA A 148 4.10 -12.29 10.94
CA ALA A 148 3.38 -12.65 12.15
C ALA A 148 3.57 -14.13 12.55
N ALA A 149 3.77 -15.02 11.58
CA ALA A 149 4.05 -16.43 11.81
C ALA A 149 5.45 -16.69 12.41
N ARG A 150 6.33 -15.67 12.49
CA ARG A 150 7.68 -15.74 13.09
C ARG A 150 8.52 -16.92 12.59
N PRO A 151 8.84 -16.99 11.29
CA PRO A 151 9.70 -18.04 10.76
C PRO A 151 11.06 -18.05 11.48
N HIS A 152 11.52 -19.23 11.87
CA HIS A 152 12.72 -19.44 12.70
C HIS A 152 14.03 -19.64 11.88
N TRP A 153 14.06 -19.21 10.61
CA TRP A 153 15.15 -19.48 9.66
C TRP A 153 15.70 -18.22 8.96
#